data_AF-A0A8D8CVX7-F1
#
_entry.id   AF-A0A8D8CVX7-F1
#
_cell.length_a   1.000
_cell.length_b   1.000
_cell.length_c   1.000
_cell.angle_alpha   90.00
_cell.angle_beta   90.00
_cell.angle_gamma   90.00
#
_symmetry.space_group_name_H-M   'P 1'
#
loop_
_entity.id
_entity.type
_entity.pdbx_description
1 polymer ?
#
loop_
_entity_poly.entity_id
_entity_poly.type
_entity_poly.pdbx_seq_one_letter_code
_entity_poly.pdbx_strand_id
1 'polypeptide(L)'
;GDVIQLVHGVTSRALNSHDVASPMTPLSQEVSCYIDYNISMPANLLWKVEIINAKESNNKWNAIMSQIRLVHVNTTAALKYTGEQLPDWGFNQFEVAADRRQFTMDTIWNVEEHRYTQDKDKKDVLEKLLKTEMIPIEPTQLSFWDKFYELQMKMLVHAEKLEGHMYSSEPFEWPLMDKGIAYWVDSASNAQIHLLGNLVIWYSATLAIVAYVGFLVFYLIRRRRQFFDLNEDEWQKFRFGGEIFLAGYFIHYLPYLFVEQTLFLYNYLPALLYKILLLCFVLEHIQLAIRKFVKLRLVSIIFSAILTTWMVGVFYYFSKYSVLSYGTTELSADDVLNLRLKDTWDLIVHKP
;
A
#
# COMPACT_ATOMS: atom_id res chain seq x y z
N GLY A 1 -7.97 -28.07 34.37
CA GLY A 1 -7.07 -29.24 34.38
C GLY A 1 -7.74 -30.48 33.84
N ASP A 2 -9.05 -30.42 33.60
CA ASP A 2 -9.83 -31.56 33.16
C ASP A 2 -9.52 -31.89 31.70
N VAL A 3 -9.67 -33.16 31.36
CA VAL A 3 -9.52 -33.67 29.99
C VAL A 3 -10.90 -33.76 29.37
N ILE A 4 -11.08 -33.09 28.24
CA ILE A 4 -12.35 -33.00 27.52
C ILE A 4 -12.18 -33.49 26.07
N GLN A 5 -13.32 -33.73 25.44
CA GLN A 5 -13.43 -33.95 24.01
C GLN A 5 -14.29 -32.84 23.41
N LEU A 6 -13.78 -32.19 22.36
CA LEU A 6 -14.52 -31.17 21.62
C LEU A 6 -15.18 -31.85 20.41
N VAL A 7 -16.51 -31.86 20.40
CA VAL A 7 -17.30 -32.47 19.32
C VAL A 7 -18.08 -31.38 18.62
N HIS A 8 -17.92 -31.29 17.30
CA HIS A 8 -18.62 -30.32 16.47
C HIS A 8 -20.12 -30.63 16.45
N GLY A 9 -20.97 -29.65 16.81
CA GLY A 9 -22.39 -29.86 17.03
C GLY A 9 -23.17 -30.33 15.78
N VAL A 10 -22.83 -29.80 14.60
CA VAL A 10 -23.54 -30.12 13.35
C VAL A 10 -23.08 -31.45 12.76
N THR A 11 -21.76 -31.65 12.66
CA THR A 11 -21.18 -32.82 11.98
C THR A 11 -20.91 -34.00 12.92
N SER A 12 -21.03 -33.79 14.24
CA SER A 12 -20.72 -34.78 15.28
C SER A 12 -19.28 -35.31 15.23
N ARG A 13 -18.36 -34.59 14.58
CA ARG A 13 -16.95 -34.97 14.47
C ARG A 13 -16.15 -34.41 15.64
N ALA A 14 -15.18 -35.19 16.13
CA ALA A 14 -14.35 -34.78 17.24
C ALA A 14 -13.07 -34.08 16.75
N LEU A 15 -12.68 -33.01 17.46
CA LEU A 15 -11.43 -32.30 17.21
C LEU A 15 -10.23 -33.20 17.53
N ASN A 16 -9.32 -33.31 16.58
CA ASN A 16 -8.18 -34.21 16.60
C ASN A 16 -6.92 -33.46 16.20
N SER A 17 -5.78 -33.88 16.77
CA SER A 17 -4.47 -33.47 16.27
C SER A 17 -3.56 -34.68 16.18
N HIS A 18 -2.63 -34.66 15.24
CA HIS A 18 -1.76 -35.77 14.93
C HIS A 18 -0.42 -35.27 14.38
N ASP A 19 0.55 -36.16 14.26
CA ASP A 19 1.91 -35.79 13.85
C ASP A 19 2.03 -35.65 12.32
N VAL A 20 1.25 -34.72 11.79
CA VAL A 20 1.26 -34.27 10.39
C VAL A 20 1.42 -32.75 10.42
N ALA A 21 2.21 -32.21 9.49
CA ALA A 21 2.45 -30.78 9.42
C ALA A 21 1.18 -30.02 8.99
N SER A 22 0.95 -28.83 9.55
CA SER A 22 -0.17 -27.99 9.15
C SER A 22 0.00 -27.49 7.69
N PRO A 23 -1.09 -27.28 6.93
CA PRO A 23 -1.03 -26.94 5.51
C PRO A 23 -0.27 -25.65 5.18
N MET A 24 -0.42 -24.60 5.98
CA MET A 24 0.24 -23.30 5.77
C MET A 24 1.45 -23.14 6.68
N THR A 25 1.37 -23.66 7.91
CA THR A 25 2.44 -23.57 8.90
C THR A 25 3.11 -24.92 9.13
N PRO A 26 4.16 -25.30 8.36
CA PRO A 26 4.73 -26.65 8.42
C PRO A 26 5.44 -26.99 9.75
N LEU A 27 5.74 -25.98 10.58
CA LEU A 27 6.32 -26.15 11.91
C LEU A 27 5.30 -26.57 12.97
N SER A 28 4.01 -26.37 12.68
CA SER A 28 2.90 -26.73 13.56
C SER A 28 2.29 -28.06 13.15
N GLN A 29 1.57 -28.70 14.07
CA GLN A 29 0.81 -29.91 13.82
C GLN A 29 -0.58 -29.59 13.27
N GLU A 30 -1.04 -30.36 12.29
CA GLU A 30 -2.38 -30.25 11.74
C GLU A 30 -3.43 -30.54 12.82
N VAL A 31 -4.49 -29.72 12.81
CA VAL A 31 -5.69 -29.93 13.59
C VAL A 31 -6.83 -30.19 12.63
N SER A 32 -7.51 -31.31 12.83
CA SER A 32 -8.57 -31.79 11.95
C SER A 32 -9.74 -32.36 12.74
N CYS A 33 -10.85 -32.62 12.06
CA CYS A 33 -12.00 -33.31 12.65
C CYS A 33 -11.94 -34.78 12.26
N TYR A 34 -11.68 -35.67 13.23
CA TYR A 34 -11.50 -37.10 12.98
C TYR A 34 -12.79 -37.78 12.52
N ILE A 35 -12.67 -38.73 11.60
CA ILE A 35 -13.74 -39.62 11.15
C ILE A 35 -13.18 -41.04 11.09
N ASP A 36 -13.93 -41.99 11.63
CA ASP A 36 -13.55 -43.40 11.64
C ASP A 36 -13.89 -44.07 10.29
N TYR A 37 -13.06 -43.81 9.27
CA TYR A 37 -13.16 -44.45 7.95
C TYR A 37 -12.21 -45.63 7.81
N ASN A 38 -12.12 -46.50 8.82
CA ASN A 38 -11.24 -47.67 8.80
C ASN A 38 -9.76 -47.25 8.50
N ILE A 39 -9.35 -46.13 9.09
CA ILE A 39 -8.03 -45.52 8.91
C ILE A 39 -7.06 -46.19 9.89
N SER A 40 -5.84 -46.45 9.45
CA SER A 40 -4.79 -47.13 10.23
C SER A 40 -4.23 -46.31 11.42
N MET A 41 -4.62 -45.04 11.56
CA MET A 41 -4.12 -44.16 12.61
C MET A 41 -5.12 -44.05 13.78
N PRO A 42 -4.66 -44.21 15.03
CA PRO A 42 -5.53 -44.07 16.20
C PRO A 42 -6.00 -42.62 16.38
N ALA A 43 -7.24 -42.46 16.81
CA ALA A 43 -7.84 -41.16 17.10
C ALA A 43 -7.23 -40.55 18.37
N ASN A 44 -6.71 -39.32 18.27
CA ASN A 44 -6.21 -38.57 19.42
C ASN A 44 -7.14 -37.37 19.67
N LEU A 45 -8.20 -37.62 20.46
CA LEU A 45 -9.34 -36.71 20.60
C LEU A 45 -9.34 -35.91 21.91
N LEU A 46 -8.36 -36.16 22.77
CA LEU A 46 -8.35 -35.68 24.14
C LEU A 46 -7.59 -34.35 24.25
N TRP A 47 -8.26 -33.36 24.83
CA TRP A 47 -7.73 -32.02 25.06
C TRP A 47 -7.82 -31.68 26.54
N LYS A 48 -6.70 -31.29 27.14
CA LYS A 48 -6.63 -30.80 28.51
C LYS A 48 -6.92 -29.31 28.52
N VAL A 49 -7.88 -28.88 29.34
CA VAL A 49 -8.23 -27.47 29.51
C VAL A 49 -7.39 -26.85 30.61
N GLU A 50 -6.67 -25.80 30.28
CA GLU A 50 -5.91 -24.97 31.21
C GLU A 50 -6.52 -23.57 31.26
N ILE A 51 -7.04 -23.17 32.43
CA ILE A 51 -7.58 -21.82 32.63
C ILE A 51 -6.43 -20.93 33.05
N ILE A 52 -6.13 -19.89 32.27
CA ILE A 52 -5.00 -18.99 32.51
C ILE A 52 -5.34 -18.05 33.68
N ASN A 53 -6.56 -17.51 33.69
CA ASN A 53 -7.06 -16.63 34.75
C ASN A 53 -7.76 -17.39 35.90
N ALA A 54 -7.24 -18.56 36.27
CA ALA A 54 -7.86 -19.46 37.25
C ALA A 54 -8.10 -18.83 38.64
N LYS A 55 -7.22 -17.89 39.05
CA LYS A 55 -7.35 -17.15 40.32
C LYS A 55 -8.54 -16.19 40.34
N GLU A 56 -8.85 -15.58 39.19
CA GLU A 56 -9.94 -14.61 39.04
C GLU A 56 -11.28 -15.33 38.81
N SER A 57 -11.26 -16.44 38.08
CA SER A 57 -12.46 -17.22 37.77
C SER A 57 -12.83 -18.27 38.83
N ASN A 58 -12.15 -18.29 39.97
CA ASN A 58 -12.32 -19.27 41.05
C ASN A 58 -12.30 -20.74 40.54
N ASN A 59 -11.36 -21.04 39.64
CA ASN A 59 -11.22 -22.33 38.94
C ASN A 59 -12.46 -22.80 38.15
N LYS A 60 -13.42 -21.91 37.87
CA LYS A 60 -14.59 -22.22 37.02
C LYS A 60 -14.38 -21.70 35.61
N TRP A 61 -14.93 -22.42 34.64
CA TRP A 61 -14.95 -22.01 33.24
C TRP A 61 -16.24 -21.24 32.95
N ASN A 62 -16.12 -19.92 32.89
CA ASN A 62 -17.21 -19.00 32.54
C ASN A 62 -17.03 -18.47 31.10
N ALA A 63 -18.12 -18.35 30.35
CA ALA A 63 -18.12 -17.71 29.04
C ALA A 63 -17.70 -16.23 29.13
N ILE A 64 -17.06 -15.71 28.07
CA ILE A 64 -16.56 -14.35 27.84
C ILE A 64 -15.42 -13.94 28.78
N MET A 65 -15.47 -14.31 30.06
CA MET A 65 -14.50 -13.88 31.06
C MET A 65 -13.29 -14.79 31.18
N SER A 66 -13.43 -16.09 30.87
CA SER A 66 -12.35 -17.06 31.11
C SER A 66 -11.46 -17.18 29.89
N GLN A 67 -10.16 -17.02 30.11
CA GLN A 67 -9.14 -17.27 29.10
C GLN A 67 -8.61 -18.68 29.28
N ILE A 68 -8.75 -19.51 28.25
CA ILE A 68 -8.38 -20.93 28.31
C ILE A 68 -7.33 -21.26 27.27
N ARG A 69 -6.57 -22.33 27.53
CA ARG A 69 -5.71 -23.00 26.58
C ARG A 69 -6.13 -24.45 26.47
N LEU A 70 -6.17 -24.94 25.23
CA LEU A 70 -6.48 -26.32 24.92
C LEU A 70 -5.18 -27.03 24.56
N VAL A 71 -4.72 -27.93 25.42
CA VAL A 71 -3.47 -28.68 25.25
C VAL A 71 -3.81 -30.10 24.84
N HIS A 72 -3.35 -30.53 23.67
CA HIS A 72 -3.54 -31.88 23.18
C HIS A 72 -2.81 -32.89 24.08
N VAL A 73 -3.50 -33.91 24.57
CA VAL A 73 -2.94 -34.81 25.60
C VAL A 73 -1.77 -35.63 25.07
N ASN A 74 -1.85 -36.12 23.84
CA ASN A 74 -0.85 -37.05 23.31
C ASN A 74 0.42 -36.35 22.81
N THR A 75 0.27 -35.21 22.12
CA THR A 75 1.41 -34.48 21.53
C THR A 75 1.88 -33.31 22.40
N THR A 76 1.15 -32.98 23.47
CA THR A 76 1.36 -31.79 24.31
C THR A 76 1.34 -30.46 23.56
N ALA A 77 0.90 -30.43 22.30
CA ALA A 77 0.78 -29.21 21.53
C ALA A 77 -0.47 -28.42 21.97
N ALA A 78 -0.38 -27.08 21.99
CA ALA A 78 -1.51 -26.20 22.28
C ALA A 78 -2.21 -25.78 20.99
N LEU A 79 -3.54 -25.76 21.02
CA LEU A 79 -4.35 -25.25 19.91
C LEU A 79 -4.05 -23.76 19.69
N LYS A 80 -3.74 -23.39 18.45
CA LYS A 80 -3.25 -22.08 18.04
C LYS A 80 -3.99 -21.59 16.80
N TYR A 81 -4.30 -20.30 16.78
CA TYR A 81 -4.65 -19.55 15.57
C TYR A 81 -3.36 -19.05 14.90
N THR A 82 -3.09 -19.42 13.64
CA THR A 82 -1.80 -19.06 13.00
C THR A 82 -1.82 -17.69 12.32
N GLY A 83 -3.01 -17.18 11.97
CA GLY A 83 -3.16 -15.92 11.22
C GLY A 83 -3.01 -16.06 9.71
N GLU A 84 -2.54 -17.21 9.24
CA GLU A 84 -2.45 -17.54 7.81
C GLU A 84 -3.81 -17.95 7.26
N GLN A 85 -4.07 -17.62 6.00
CA GLN A 85 -5.30 -18.03 5.31
C GLN A 85 -5.08 -19.31 4.53
N LEU A 86 -6.04 -20.23 4.64
CA LEU A 86 -6.10 -21.41 3.80
C LEU A 86 -6.41 -21.00 2.36
N PRO A 87 -5.90 -21.74 1.35
CA PRO A 87 -6.24 -21.48 -0.06
C PRO A 87 -7.73 -21.73 -0.36
N ASP A 88 -8.11 -21.63 -1.65
CA ASP A 88 -9.49 -21.79 -2.13
C ASP A 88 -10.19 -23.05 -1.62
N TRP A 89 -9.47 -24.16 -1.41
CA TRP A 89 -10.03 -25.40 -0.87
C TRP A 89 -10.54 -25.28 0.58
N GLY A 90 -9.99 -24.33 1.35
CA GLY A 90 -10.39 -24.00 2.71
C GLY A 90 -11.27 -22.75 2.78
N PHE A 91 -11.83 -22.32 1.64
CA PHE A 91 -12.71 -21.15 1.52
C PHE A 91 -12.10 -19.85 2.06
N ASN A 92 -10.77 -19.68 1.96
CA ASN A 92 -10.05 -18.51 2.48
C ASN A 92 -10.26 -18.25 3.98
N GLN A 93 -10.60 -19.30 4.73
CA GLN A 93 -10.69 -19.25 6.19
C GLN A 93 -9.29 -19.27 6.80
N PHE A 94 -9.18 -18.84 8.06
CA PHE A 94 -7.91 -18.88 8.76
C PHE A 94 -7.53 -20.28 9.22
N GLU A 95 -6.23 -20.58 9.18
CA GLU A 95 -5.68 -21.84 9.64
C GLU A 95 -5.71 -21.93 11.19
N VAL A 96 -6.16 -23.08 11.66
CA VAL A 96 -6.06 -23.50 13.05
C VAL A 96 -5.09 -24.68 13.12
N ALA A 97 -4.07 -24.57 13.96
CA ALA A 97 -3.00 -25.56 14.09
C ALA A 97 -2.72 -25.87 15.57
N ALA A 98 -1.86 -26.85 15.83
CA ALA A 98 -1.38 -27.14 17.18
C ALA A 98 0.14 -26.93 17.26
N ASP A 99 0.58 -26.05 18.14
CA ASP A 99 2.00 -25.69 18.30
C ASP A 99 2.54 -26.27 19.61
N ARG A 100 3.77 -26.82 19.59
CA ARG A 100 4.47 -27.26 20.80
C ARG A 100 4.82 -26.09 21.72
N ARG A 101 4.91 -24.87 21.20
CA ARG A 101 5.11 -23.64 21.98
C ARG A 101 3.80 -23.19 22.63
N GLN A 102 3.51 -23.76 23.80
CA GLN A 102 2.24 -23.55 24.51
C GLN A 102 2.04 -22.11 25.01
N PHE A 103 3.09 -21.35 25.31
CA PHE A 103 2.98 -20.04 25.99
C PHE A 103 2.99 -18.85 25.03
N THR A 104 2.07 -18.84 24.05
CA THR A 104 1.90 -17.74 23.08
C THR A 104 0.49 -17.15 23.19
N MET A 105 0.32 -15.85 22.89
CA MET A 105 -1.00 -15.19 22.92
C MET A 105 -2.00 -15.85 21.96
N ASP A 106 -1.52 -16.33 20.82
CA ASP A 106 -2.31 -17.01 19.78
C ASP A 106 -2.92 -18.36 20.23
N THR A 107 -2.52 -18.87 21.40
CA THR A 107 -3.04 -20.12 21.99
C THR A 107 -4.16 -19.88 23.01
N ILE A 108 -4.51 -18.61 23.24
CA ILE A 108 -5.52 -18.22 24.21
C ILE A 108 -6.86 -18.18 23.51
N TRP A 109 -7.79 -18.99 24.00
CA TRP A 109 -9.16 -19.08 23.51
C TRP A 109 -10.13 -18.58 24.56
N ASN A 110 -11.26 -18.09 24.10
CA ASN A 110 -12.39 -17.68 24.92
C ASN A 110 -13.65 -18.35 24.37
N VAL A 111 -14.60 -18.64 25.26
CA VAL A 111 -15.93 -19.10 24.86
C VAL A 111 -16.83 -17.88 24.79
N GLU A 112 -17.22 -17.46 23.59
CA GLU A 112 -18.13 -16.32 23.43
C GLU A 112 -19.55 -16.68 23.87
N GLU A 113 -20.02 -17.88 23.48
CA GLU A 113 -21.37 -18.31 23.73
C GLU A 113 -21.41 -19.71 24.33
N HIS A 114 -22.16 -19.87 25.42
CA HIS A 114 -22.45 -21.16 26.04
C HIS A 114 -23.95 -21.39 26.06
N ARG A 115 -24.42 -22.37 25.27
CA ARG A 115 -25.82 -22.79 25.26
C ARG A 115 -25.96 -24.12 25.98
N TYR A 116 -26.80 -24.14 27.00
CA TYR A 116 -27.11 -25.36 27.73
C TYR A 116 -28.14 -26.20 26.96
N THR A 117 -27.69 -27.25 26.28
CA THR A 117 -28.55 -28.21 25.58
C THR A 117 -28.74 -29.47 26.43
N GLN A 118 -29.67 -29.41 27.39
CA GLN A 118 -30.17 -30.60 28.09
C GLN A 118 -31.44 -31.20 27.44
N ASP A 119 -31.74 -30.86 26.19
CA ASP A 119 -32.88 -31.44 25.48
C ASP A 119 -32.52 -32.78 24.82
N LYS A 120 -33.39 -33.77 25.03
CA LYS A 120 -33.18 -35.19 24.73
C LYS A 120 -33.15 -35.53 23.23
N ASP A 121 -33.54 -34.61 22.35
CA ASP A 121 -33.70 -34.88 20.91
C ASP A 121 -32.67 -34.13 20.07
N LYS A 122 -31.72 -34.91 19.52
CA LYS A 122 -30.60 -34.42 18.69
C LYS A 122 -31.04 -33.62 17.44
N LYS A 123 -32.27 -33.83 16.94
CA LYS A 123 -32.79 -33.14 15.75
C LYS A 123 -33.15 -31.67 16.04
N ASP A 124 -33.77 -31.40 17.19
CA ASP A 124 -34.13 -30.03 17.59
C ASP A 124 -32.89 -29.20 17.93
N VAL A 125 -31.84 -29.86 18.44
CA VAL A 125 -30.53 -29.24 18.68
C VAL A 125 -29.89 -28.83 17.34
N LEU A 126 -29.89 -29.72 16.35
CA LEU A 126 -29.33 -29.44 15.02
C LEU A 126 -30.06 -28.28 14.32
N GLU A 127 -31.40 -28.26 14.40
CA GLU A 127 -32.20 -27.19 13.81
C GLU A 127 -31.98 -25.83 14.49
N LYS A 128 -31.84 -25.82 15.83
CA LYS A 128 -31.48 -24.62 16.60
C LYS A 128 -30.07 -24.11 16.27
N LEU A 129 -29.09 -25.00 16.07
CA LEU A 129 -27.72 -24.62 15.71
C LEU A 129 -27.66 -24.05 14.28
N LEU A 130 -28.26 -24.73 13.30
CA LEU A 130 -28.29 -24.28 11.91
C LEU A 130 -29.01 -22.93 11.73
N LYS A 131 -30.05 -22.66 12.52
CA LYS A 131 -30.75 -21.36 12.51
C LYS A 131 -29.93 -20.21 13.10
N THR A 132 -28.91 -20.51 13.91
CA THR A 132 -28.17 -19.47 14.65
C THR A 132 -26.68 -19.34 14.28
N GLU A 133 -26.13 -20.23 13.45
CA GLU A 133 -24.79 -20.05 12.84
C GLU A 133 -24.70 -18.86 11.86
N MET A 134 -25.76 -18.08 11.69
CA MET A 134 -25.67 -16.80 11.01
C MET A 134 -25.29 -15.73 12.04
N ILE A 135 -24.05 -15.24 11.89
CA ILE A 135 -23.51 -13.91 12.24
C ILE A 135 -24.52 -13.05 13.00
N PRO A 136 -24.19 -12.48 14.19
CA PRO A 136 -25.12 -11.65 14.97
C PRO A 136 -25.90 -10.70 14.06
N ILE A 137 -27.21 -10.95 13.97
CA ILE A 137 -28.11 -10.31 12.99
C ILE A 137 -28.28 -8.83 13.31
N GLU A 138 -28.00 -8.44 14.56
CA GLU A 138 -28.05 -7.06 15.01
C GLU A 138 -26.67 -6.40 14.87
N PRO A 139 -26.54 -5.37 14.01
CA PRO A 139 -25.29 -4.66 13.87
C PRO A 139 -24.91 -3.99 15.19
N THR A 140 -23.69 -4.24 15.67
CA THR A 140 -23.13 -3.54 16.82
C THR A 140 -23.19 -2.03 16.60
N GLN A 141 -23.92 -1.31 17.44
CA GLN A 141 -24.03 0.14 17.34
C GLN A 141 -22.82 0.82 17.98
N LEU A 142 -21.78 1.01 17.19
CA LEU A 142 -20.62 1.82 17.56
C LEU A 142 -20.98 3.32 17.52
N SER A 143 -20.38 4.11 18.41
CA SER A 143 -20.48 5.58 18.33
C SER A 143 -19.76 6.10 17.08
N PHE A 144 -20.03 7.35 16.69
CA PHE A 144 -19.33 7.97 15.55
C PHE A 144 -17.81 7.99 15.75
N TRP A 145 -17.34 8.31 16.97
CA TRP A 145 -15.91 8.41 17.28
C TRP A 145 -15.24 7.04 17.27
N ASP A 146 -15.92 6.00 17.75
CA ASP A 146 -15.40 4.64 17.71
C ASP A 146 -15.27 4.16 16.25
N LYS A 147 -16.30 4.40 15.42
CA LYS A 147 -16.25 4.10 13.99
C LYS A 147 -15.14 4.86 13.28
N PHE A 148 -14.98 6.14 13.60
CA PHE A 148 -13.93 6.97 13.01
C PHE A 148 -12.55 6.45 13.39
N TYR A 149 -12.30 6.20 14.67
CA TYR A 149 -11.03 5.67 15.16
C TYR A 149 -10.72 4.30 14.57
N GLU A 150 -11.69 3.39 14.59
CA GLU A 150 -11.54 2.05 13.99
C GLU A 150 -11.23 2.16 12.49
N LEU A 151 -11.92 3.04 11.77
CA LEU A 151 -11.67 3.26 10.34
C LEU A 151 -10.26 3.82 10.10
N GLN A 152 -9.82 4.84 10.85
CA GLN A 152 -8.48 5.42 10.69
C GLN A 152 -7.40 4.38 11.00
N MET A 153 -7.57 3.59 12.06
CA MET A 153 -6.64 2.51 12.41
C MET A 153 -6.59 1.44 11.31
N LYS A 154 -7.75 1.07 10.74
CA LYS A 154 -7.81 0.14 9.61
C LYS A 154 -7.14 0.70 8.37
N MET A 155 -7.34 1.99 8.05
CA MET A 155 -6.66 2.65 6.93
C MET A 155 -5.13 2.68 7.12
N LEU A 156 -4.66 2.94 8.34
CA LEU A 156 -3.23 2.96 8.66
C LEU A 156 -2.59 1.57 8.50
N VAL A 157 -3.22 0.53 9.08
CA VAL A 157 -2.69 -0.85 9.06
C VAL A 157 -2.80 -1.49 7.67
N HIS A 158 -3.87 -1.21 6.92
CA HIS A 158 -4.08 -1.80 5.60
C HIS A 158 -3.16 -1.22 4.52
N ALA A 159 -2.68 0.02 4.69
CA ALA A 159 -1.83 0.67 3.71
C ALA A 159 -0.51 -0.08 3.42
N GLU A 160 -0.04 -0.92 4.34
CA GLU A 160 1.22 -1.67 4.21
C GLU A 160 1.13 -2.93 3.34
N LYS A 161 -0.06 -3.40 2.95
CA LYS A 161 -0.25 -4.70 2.28
C LYS A 161 -0.66 -4.61 0.79
N LEU A 162 -0.08 -3.68 0.03
CA LEU A 162 -0.34 -3.62 -1.42
C LEU A 162 0.68 -4.47 -2.20
N GLU A 163 0.17 -5.40 -3.01
CA GLU A 163 0.97 -6.24 -3.89
C GLU A 163 1.61 -5.45 -5.03
N GLY A 164 2.86 -5.77 -5.35
CA GLY A 164 3.64 -5.16 -6.43
C GLY A 164 2.91 -5.18 -7.77
N HIS A 165 2.83 -4.03 -8.44
CA HIS A 165 2.26 -3.92 -9.80
C HIS A 165 3.36 -3.74 -10.84
N MET A 166 3.18 -4.27 -12.06
CA MET A 166 4.16 -4.18 -13.15
C MET A 166 4.51 -2.73 -13.53
N TYR A 167 3.53 -1.83 -13.55
CA TYR A 167 3.72 -0.39 -13.77
C TYR A 167 4.04 0.41 -12.50
N SER A 168 4.43 -0.26 -11.40
CA SER A 168 4.94 0.46 -10.23
C SER A 168 6.28 1.12 -10.56
N SER A 169 6.51 2.28 -9.94
CA SER A 169 7.67 3.12 -10.20
C SER A 169 8.25 3.58 -8.88
N GLU A 170 9.58 3.68 -8.83
CA GLU A 170 10.28 4.07 -7.62
C GLU A 170 10.46 5.60 -7.56
N PRO A 171 10.48 6.21 -6.36
CA PRO A 171 10.53 7.67 -6.23
C PRO A 171 11.70 8.35 -6.94
N PHE A 172 12.85 7.69 -7.08
CA PHE A 172 14.02 8.25 -7.79
C PHE A 172 13.88 8.23 -9.32
N GLU A 173 12.96 7.43 -9.87
CA GLU A 173 12.66 7.37 -11.31
C GLU A 173 11.78 8.56 -11.74
N TRP A 174 11.07 9.20 -10.80
CA TRP A 174 10.12 10.27 -11.11
C TRP A 174 10.77 11.57 -11.60
N PRO A 175 11.86 12.12 -11.01
CA PRO A 175 12.44 13.38 -11.46
C PRO A 175 12.89 13.38 -12.92
N LEU A 176 13.23 12.21 -13.47
CA LEU A 176 13.62 12.02 -14.87
C LEU A 176 12.50 11.44 -15.74
N MET A 177 11.39 10.99 -15.15
CA MET A 177 10.29 10.32 -15.88
C MET A 177 10.81 9.10 -16.65
N ASP A 178 11.40 8.16 -15.91
CA ASP A 178 11.97 6.95 -16.50
C ASP A 178 10.89 5.89 -16.77
N LYS A 179 9.87 5.78 -15.91
CA LYS A 179 8.70 4.91 -16.15
C LYS A 179 7.42 5.73 -16.26
N GLY A 180 6.57 5.32 -17.21
CA GLY A 180 5.18 5.78 -17.35
C GLY A 180 4.19 4.74 -16.86
N ILE A 181 2.89 5.04 -16.93
CA ILE A 181 1.82 4.12 -16.55
C ILE A 181 0.85 3.97 -17.71
N ALA A 182 0.57 2.73 -18.12
CA ALA A 182 -0.51 2.42 -19.04
C ALA A 182 -1.84 2.37 -18.28
N TYR A 183 -2.81 3.19 -18.67
CA TYR A 183 -4.17 3.14 -18.10
C TYR A 183 -5.10 2.25 -18.91
N TRP A 184 -4.96 2.30 -20.22
CA TRP A 184 -5.83 1.56 -21.12
C TRP A 184 -5.09 1.27 -22.41
N VAL A 185 -5.27 0.06 -22.93
CA VAL A 185 -4.79 -0.34 -24.25
C VAL A 185 -5.91 -1.12 -24.92
N ASP A 186 -6.25 -0.71 -26.14
CA ASP A 186 -7.21 -1.44 -26.95
C ASP A 186 -6.64 -2.77 -27.44
N SER A 187 -7.48 -3.79 -27.46
CA SER A 187 -7.08 -5.14 -27.88
C SER A 187 -7.00 -5.28 -29.40
N ALA A 188 -7.69 -4.42 -30.16
CA ALA A 188 -7.76 -4.52 -31.62
C ALA A 188 -6.92 -3.46 -32.36
N SER A 189 -6.92 -2.22 -31.88
CA SER A 189 -6.37 -1.06 -32.63
C SER A 189 -5.06 -0.48 -32.09
N ASN A 190 -4.42 -1.12 -31.08
CA ASN A 190 -3.22 -0.61 -30.40
C ASN A 190 -3.33 0.84 -29.88
N ALA A 191 -4.54 1.40 -29.86
CA ALA A 191 -4.82 2.68 -29.24
C ALA A 191 -4.55 2.55 -27.73
N GLN A 192 -3.85 3.52 -27.16
CA GLN A 192 -3.39 3.41 -25.78
C GLN A 192 -3.44 4.76 -25.07
N ILE A 193 -3.86 4.72 -23.81
CA ILE A 193 -3.86 5.86 -22.89
C ILE A 193 -2.76 5.62 -21.86
N HIS A 194 -1.77 6.51 -21.85
CA HIS A 194 -0.63 6.46 -20.96
C HIS A 194 -0.50 7.74 -20.15
N LEU A 195 -0.22 7.60 -18.85
CA LEU A 195 0.25 8.71 -18.03
C LEU A 195 1.72 8.98 -18.38
N LEU A 196 1.92 9.97 -19.24
CA LEU A 196 3.24 10.45 -19.59
C LEU A 196 3.27 11.98 -19.52
N GLY A 197 4.25 12.51 -18.80
CA GLY A 197 4.45 13.95 -18.69
C GLY A 197 5.05 14.56 -19.96
N ASN A 198 4.98 15.89 -20.06
CA ASN A 198 5.70 16.60 -21.11
C ASN A 198 7.20 16.63 -20.80
N LEU A 199 8.01 15.91 -21.56
CA LEU A 199 9.45 15.77 -21.34
C LEU A 199 10.18 17.13 -21.28
N VAL A 200 9.76 18.07 -22.13
CA VAL A 200 10.38 19.41 -22.22
C VAL A 200 10.16 20.18 -20.92
N ILE A 201 8.94 20.16 -20.38
CA ILE A 201 8.62 20.78 -19.08
C ILE A 201 9.29 20.02 -17.95
N TRP A 202 9.29 18.69 -18.01
CA TRP A 202 9.79 17.85 -16.93
C TRP A 202 11.28 18.09 -16.67
N TYR A 203 12.08 18.09 -17.75
CA TYR A 203 13.51 18.32 -17.70
C TYR A 203 13.86 19.76 -17.41
N SER A 204 13.16 20.74 -18.02
CA SER A 204 13.40 22.15 -17.72
C SER A 204 13.11 22.46 -16.25
N ALA A 205 12.05 21.87 -15.68
CA ALA A 205 11.70 22.06 -14.29
C ALA A 205 12.68 21.35 -13.33
N THR A 206 13.25 20.19 -13.70
CA THR A 206 14.37 19.58 -12.94
C THR A 206 15.62 20.46 -12.99
N LEU A 207 15.95 21.01 -14.17
CA LEU A 207 17.05 21.96 -14.32
C LEU A 207 16.82 23.24 -13.50
N ALA A 208 15.58 23.70 -13.36
CA ALA A 208 15.23 24.87 -12.56
C ALA A 208 15.52 24.68 -11.07
N ILE A 209 15.35 23.47 -10.51
CA ILE A 209 15.76 23.17 -9.13
C ILE A 209 17.27 23.41 -8.98
N VAL A 210 18.07 22.83 -9.87
CA VAL A 210 19.53 22.96 -9.85
C VAL A 210 19.95 24.41 -10.04
N ALA A 211 19.32 25.13 -10.97
CA ALA A 211 19.58 26.54 -11.22
C ALA A 211 19.22 27.41 -10.00
N TYR A 212 18.08 27.17 -9.36
CA TYR A 212 17.67 27.90 -8.16
C TYR A 212 18.66 27.69 -7.01
N VAL A 213 19.01 26.43 -6.71
CA VAL A 213 20.00 26.10 -5.67
C VAL A 213 21.35 26.73 -6.01
N GLY A 214 21.77 26.70 -7.27
CA GLY A 214 22.97 27.36 -7.75
C GLY A 214 22.95 28.89 -7.52
N PHE A 215 21.85 29.56 -7.87
CA PHE A 215 21.67 30.99 -7.60
C PHE A 215 21.66 31.30 -6.11
N LEU A 216 20.97 30.49 -5.30
CA LEU A 216 20.91 30.65 -3.86
C LEU A 216 22.30 30.55 -3.24
N VAL A 217 23.06 29.50 -3.55
CA VAL A 217 24.44 29.32 -3.08
C VAL A 217 25.34 30.47 -3.54
N PHE A 218 25.23 30.88 -4.82
CA PHE A 218 25.98 32.01 -5.36
C PHE A 218 25.73 33.32 -4.58
N TYR A 219 24.46 33.66 -4.34
CA TYR A 219 24.12 34.86 -3.58
C TYR A 219 24.53 34.76 -2.11
N LEU A 220 24.40 33.60 -1.47
CA LEU A 220 24.84 33.39 -0.10
C LEU A 220 26.37 33.58 0.04
N ILE A 221 27.16 33.06 -0.90
CA ILE A 221 28.62 33.23 -0.90
C ILE A 221 28.99 34.71 -1.09
N ARG A 222 28.34 35.41 -2.02
CA ARG A 222 28.61 36.84 -2.28
C ARG A 222 28.20 37.73 -1.12
N ARG A 223 27.04 37.47 -0.51
CA ARG A 223 26.59 38.15 0.72
C ARG A 223 27.55 37.90 1.90
N ARG A 224 28.08 36.68 2.06
CA ARG A 224 29.12 36.39 3.07
C ARG A 224 30.39 37.23 2.86
N ARG A 225 30.73 37.56 1.61
CA ARG A 225 31.83 38.46 1.24
C ARG A 225 31.45 39.95 1.23
N GLN A 226 30.28 40.31 1.77
CA GLN A 226 29.76 41.69 1.82
C GLN A 226 29.46 42.31 0.45
N PHE A 227 29.25 41.50 -0.60
CA PHE A 227 28.74 41.97 -1.89
C PHE A 227 27.22 41.75 -1.95
N PHE A 228 26.46 42.85 -2.01
CA PHE A 228 25.01 42.83 -2.09
C PHE A 228 24.53 43.15 -3.51
N ASP A 229 24.36 42.12 -4.34
CA ASP A 229 23.99 42.29 -5.76
C ASP A 229 22.51 42.62 -5.98
N LEU A 230 21.66 42.15 -5.07
CA LEU A 230 20.22 42.37 -5.05
C LEU A 230 19.88 43.35 -3.94
N ASN A 231 18.90 44.23 -4.20
CA ASN A 231 18.34 45.08 -3.15
C ASN A 231 17.70 44.18 -2.07
N GLU A 232 17.56 44.68 -0.85
CA GLU A 232 17.07 43.83 0.24
C GLU A 232 15.65 43.31 -0.02
N ASP A 233 14.76 44.12 -0.60
CA ASP A 233 13.42 43.68 -0.99
C ASP A 233 13.43 42.59 -2.07
N GLU A 234 14.32 42.71 -3.07
CA GLU A 234 14.47 41.73 -4.15
C GLU A 234 15.00 40.41 -3.60
N TRP A 235 15.94 40.48 -2.66
CA TRP A 235 16.50 39.31 -1.99
C TRP A 235 15.46 38.59 -1.14
N GLN A 236 14.68 39.32 -0.34
CA GLN A 236 13.63 38.70 0.48
C GLN A 236 12.59 38.01 -0.39
N LYS A 237 12.20 38.62 -1.53
CA LYS A 237 11.32 37.98 -2.52
C LYS A 237 11.96 36.73 -3.13
N PHE A 238 13.22 36.81 -3.56
CA PHE A 238 13.95 35.67 -4.14
C PHE A 238 14.05 34.50 -3.16
N ARG A 239 14.40 34.80 -1.91
CA ARG A 239 14.54 33.84 -0.83
C ARG A 239 13.19 33.23 -0.48
N PHE A 240 12.20 34.04 -0.11
CA PHE A 240 10.89 33.56 0.35
C PHE A 240 10.14 32.77 -0.74
N GLY A 241 10.10 33.30 -1.98
CA GLY A 241 9.41 32.64 -3.08
C GLY A 241 10.05 31.29 -3.41
N GLY A 242 11.37 31.25 -3.52
CA GLY A 242 12.06 30.01 -3.81
C GLY A 242 12.10 29.02 -2.63
N GLU A 243 12.16 29.49 -1.38
CA GLU A 243 11.99 28.65 -0.19
C GLU A 243 10.62 27.98 -0.18
N ILE A 244 9.54 28.71 -0.47
CA ILE A 244 8.19 28.14 -0.56
C ILE A 244 8.10 27.06 -1.64
N PHE A 245 8.57 27.35 -2.86
CA PHE A 245 8.45 26.39 -3.95
C PHE A 245 9.38 25.17 -3.77
N LEU A 246 10.60 25.38 -3.26
CA LEU A 246 11.54 24.30 -3.01
C LEU A 246 11.10 23.44 -1.81
N ALA A 247 10.66 24.06 -0.71
CA ALA A 247 10.12 23.33 0.44
C ALA A 247 8.83 22.60 0.07
N GLY A 248 7.93 23.23 -0.69
CA GLY A 248 6.73 22.60 -1.22
C GLY A 248 7.05 21.37 -2.07
N TYR A 249 8.06 21.45 -2.93
CA TYR A 249 8.57 20.30 -3.69
C TYR A 249 9.05 19.17 -2.77
N PHE A 250 9.92 19.47 -1.80
CA PHE A 250 10.46 18.44 -0.91
C PHE A 250 9.40 17.82 0.01
N ILE A 251 8.47 18.60 0.56
CA ILE A 251 7.40 18.08 1.43
C ILE A 251 6.52 17.07 0.67
N HIS A 252 6.28 17.28 -0.62
CA HIS A 252 5.46 16.38 -1.43
C HIS A 252 6.26 15.26 -2.10
N TYR A 253 7.59 15.29 -2.07
CA TYR A 253 8.44 14.28 -2.71
C TYR A 253 9.13 13.37 -1.70
N LEU A 254 9.69 13.95 -0.64
CA LEU A 254 10.55 13.28 0.33
C LEU A 254 9.85 12.20 1.16
N PRO A 255 8.57 12.34 1.59
CA PRO A 255 7.89 11.27 2.32
C PRO A 255 7.83 9.95 1.54
N TYR A 256 7.68 10.00 0.22
CA TYR A 256 7.60 8.81 -0.62
C TYR A 256 8.89 7.99 -0.67
N LEU A 257 10.04 8.58 -0.31
CA LEU A 257 11.31 7.83 -0.20
C LEU A 257 11.35 6.90 1.01
N PHE A 258 10.48 7.13 2.01
CA PHE A 258 10.44 6.35 3.25
C PHE A 258 9.25 5.40 3.34
N VAL A 259 8.36 5.42 2.35
CA VAL A 259 7.15 4.60 2.33
C VAL A 259 7.40 3.35 1.49
N GLU A 260 7.37 2.19 2.14
CA GLU A 260 7.47 0.87 1.49
C GLU A 260 6.09 0.41 1.00
N GLN A 261 5.58 1.07 -0.03
CA GLN A 261 4.30 0.71 -0.68
C GLN A 261 4.47 0.70 -2.20
N THR A 262 3.49 0.17 -2.91
CA THR A 262 3.46 0.27 -4.38
C THR A 262 3.16 1.71 -4.79
N LEU A 263 4.16 2.38 -5.36
CA LEU A 263 4.05 3.76 -5.78
C LEU A 263 4.02 3.87 -7.31
N PHE A 264 3.45 4.98 -7.75
CA PHE A 264 3.16 5.26 -9.15
C PHE A 264 3.52 6.71 -9.48
N LEU A 265 3.79 6.99 -10.76
CA LEU A 265 4.14 8.32 -11.24
C LEU A 265 3.11 9.41 -10.86
N TYR A 266 1.82 9.07 -10.72
CA TYR A 266 0.81 10.06 -10.34
C TYR A 266 1.02 10.61 -8.92
N ASN A 267 1.65 9.86 -8.01
CA ASN A 267 2.00 10.32 -6.66
C ASN A 267 2.97 11.50 -6.68
N TYR A 268 3.73 11.64 -7.77
CA TYR A 268 4.67 12.74 -7.98
C TYR A 268 4.01 14.02 -8.53
N LEU A 269 2.78 13.97 -9.06
CA LEU A 269 2.14 15.12 -9.70
C LEU A 269 1.99 16.36 -8.76
N PRO A 270 1.66 16.20 -7.46
CA PRO A 270 1.67 17.33 -6.54
C PRO A 270 3.05 17.98 -6.40
N ALA A 271 4.11 17.18 -6.30
CA ALA A 271 5.48 17.69 -6.25
C ALA A 271 5.88 18.36 -7.57
N LEU A 272 5.47 17.79 -8.71
CA LEU A 272 5.70 18.37 -10.04
C LEU A 272 5.11 19.77 -10.18
N LEU A 273 3.95 20.05 -9.57
CA LEU A 273 3.34 21.39 -9.59
C LEU A 273 4.26 22.43 -8.96
N TYR A 274 4.81 22.15 -7.78
CA TYR A 274 5.80 23.04 -7.14
C TYR A 274 7.08 23.18 -7.98
N LYS A 275 7.50 22.10 -8.65
CA LYS A 275 8.64 22.11 -9.57
C LYS A 275 8.40 23.06 -10.76
N ILE A 276 7.19 23.08 -11.33
CA ILE A 276 6.81 23.97 -12.44
C ILE A 276 6.70 25.43 -11.96
N LEU A 277 6.13 25.68 -10.77
CA LEU A 277 6.10 27.03 -10.20
C LEU A 277 7.51 27.57 -9.96
N LEU A 278 8.42 26.73 -9.47
CA LEU A 278 9.83 27.08 -9.32
C LEU A 278 10.49 27.39 -10.66
N LEU A 279 10.16 26.65 -11.73
CA LEU A 279 10.64 26.95 -13.08
C LEU A 279 10.25 28.36 -13.53
N CYS A 280 8.97 28.72 -13.39
CA CYS A 280 8.50 30.07 -13.73
C CYS A 280 9.24 31.14 -12.94
N PHE A 281 9.42 30.92 -11.64
CA PHE A 281 10.14 31.82 -10.74
C PHE A 281 11.61 32.01 -11.13
N VAL A 282 12.31 30.92 -11.45
CA VAL A 282 13.72 30.97 -11.89
C VAL A 282 13.85 31.67 -13.23
N LEU A 283 12.93 31.45 -14.17
CA LEU A 283 12.95 32.13 -15.47
C LEU A 283 12.75 33.64 -15.32
N GLU A 284 11.83 34.07 -14.46
CA GLU A 284 11.65 35.50 -14.12
C GLU A 284 12.92 36.08 -13.50
N HIS A 285 13.53 35.36 -12.56
CA HIS A 285 14.76 35.79 -11.90
C HIS A 285 15.94 35.91 -12.87
N ILE A 286 16.10 34.95 -13.80
CA ILE A 286 17.11 35.01 -14.85
C ILE A 286 16.90 36.25 -15.73
N GLN A 287 15.65 36.55 -16.10
CA GLN A 287 15.36 37.74 -16.89
C GLN A 287 15.72 39.03 -16.14
N LEU A 288 15.42 39.10 -14.84
CA LEU A 288 15.80 40.22 -13.98
C LEU A 288 17.33 40.36 -13.90
N ALA A 289 18.04 39.24 -13.69
CA ALA A 289 19.50 39.22 -13.63
C ALA A 289 20.14 39.69 -14.95
N ILE A 290 19.64 39.25 -16.11
CA ILE A 290 20.12 39.70 -17.42
C ILE A 290 19.95 41.22 -17.57
N ARG A 291 18.77 41.75 -17.23
CA ARG A 291 18.48 43.19 -17.31
C ARG A 291 19.39 44.02 -16.40
N LYS A 292 19.67 43.53 -15.19
CA LYS A 292 20.43 44.27 -14.16
C LYS A 292 21.94 44.21 -14.38
N PHE A 293 22.50 43.03 -14.66
CA PHE A 293 23.94 42.81 -14.72
C PHE A 293 24.53 42.95 -16.13
N VAL A 294 23.87 42.40 -17.14
CA VAL A 294 24.41 42.40 -18.51
C VAL A 294 24.10 43.71 -19.24
N LYS A 295 22.92 44.30 -18.99
CA LYS A 295 22.45 45.58 -19.57
C LYS A 295 22.44 45.66 -21.11
N LEU A 296 22.75 44.58 -21.81
CA LEU A 296 22.69 44.49 -23.27
C LEU A 296 21.29 44.10 -23.72
N ARG A 297 20.63 45.00 -24.47
CA ARG A 297 19.29 44.76 -25.05
C ARG A 297 19.26 43.50 -25.90
N LEU A 298 20.35 43.23 -26.62
CA LEU A 298 20.50 42.06 -27.48
C LEU A 298 20.39 40.74 -26.69
N VAL A 299 21.00 40.66 -25.50
CA VAL A 299 20.93 39.45 -24.64
C VAL A 299 19.52 39.24 -24.09
N SER A 300 18.81 40.32 -23.73
CA SER A 300 17.41 40.21 -23.31
C SER A 300 16.50 39.76 -24.45
N ILE A 301 16.76 40.18 -25.69
CA ILE A 301 15.99 39.74 -26.88
C ILE A 301 16.28 38.26 -27.16
N ILE A 302 17.54 37.84 -27.11
CA ILE A 302 17.92 36.44 -27.28
C ILE A 302 17.23 35.56 -26.22
N PHE A 303 17.25 35.97 -24.95
CA PHE A 303 16.61 35.21 -23.89
C PHE A 303 15.09 35.08 -24.11
N SER A 304 14.42 36.17 -24.49
CA SER A 304 12.99 36.12 -24.83
C SER A 304 12.72 35.21 -26.02
N ALA A 305 13.59 35.23 -27.06
CA ALA A 305 13.46 34.35 -28.21
C ALA A 305 13.61 32.87 -27.81
N ILE A 306 14.59 32.54 -26.96
CA ILE A 306 14.79 31.20 -26.41
C ILE A 306 13.54 30.74 -25.64
N LEU A 307 12.96 31.61 -24.81
CA LEU A 307 11.74 31.31 -24.06
C LEU A 307 10.56 31.04 -25.00
N THR A 308 10.40 31.82 -26.06
CA THR A 308 9.36 31.59 -27.08
C THR A 308 9.60 30.27 -27.81
N THR A 309 10.83 29.95 -28.20
CA THR A 309 11.17 28.65 -28.81
C THR A 309 10.89 27.50 -27.87
N TRP A 310 11.18 27.64 -26.58
CA TRP A 310 10.86 26.64 -25.56
C TRP A 310 9.34 26.42 -25.45
N MET A 311 8.55 27.49 -25.41
CA MET A 311 7.07 27.40 -25.40
C MET A 311 6.52 26.69 -26.66
N VAL A 312 7.07 27.00 -27.84
CA VAL A 312 6.71 26.29 -29.09
C VAL A 312 7.08 24.82 -29.01
N GLY A 313 8.24 24.49 -28.45
CA GLY A 313 8.68 23.10 -28.22
C GLY A 313 7.75 22.33 -27.28
N VAL A 314 7.27 22.97 -26.21
CA VAL A 314 6.27 22.40 -25.29
C VAL A 314 4.98 22.08 -26.03
N PHE A 315 4.47 23.02 -26.84
CA PHE A 315 3.25 22.82 -27.62
C PHE A 315 3.41 21.73 -28.69
N TYR A 316 4.55 21.71 -29.39
CA TYR A 316 4.87 20.68 -30.36
C TYR A 316 4.90 19.29 -29.72
N TYR A 317 5.55 19.16 -28.55
CA TYR A 317 5.55 17.91 -27.80
C TYR A 317 4.13 17.49 -27.43
N PHE A 318 3.33 18.39 -26.87
CA PHE A 318 1.94 18.09 -26.53
C PHE A 318 1.14 17.64 -27.77
N SER A 319 1.28 18.33 -28.90
CA SER A 319 0.59 17.94 -30.14
C SER A 319 0.98 16.54 -30.60
N LYS A 320 2.27 16.18 -30.53
CA LYS A 320 2.78 14.86 -30.94
C LYS A 320 2.33 13.74 -30.00
N TYR A 321 2.31 13.99 -28.69
CA TYR A 321 1.97 12.99 -27.66
C TYR A 321 0.49 13.00 -27.25
N SER A 322 -0.33 13.91 -27.79
CA SER A 322 -1.77 13.99 -27.54
C SER A 322 -2.49 12.67 -27.85
N VAL A 323 -1.99 11.93 -28.85
CA VAL A 323 -2.42 10.59 -29.22
C VAL A 323 -2.41 9.62 -28.02
N LEU A 324 -1.36 9.64 -27.20
CA LEU A 324 -1.24 8.78 -26.01
C LEU A 324 -2.06 9.29 -24.81
N SER A 325 -2.50 10.55 -24.82
CA SER A 325 -3.33 11.11 -23.75
C SER A 325 -4.82 10.91 -24.02
N TYR A 326 -5.26 11.05 -25.27
CA TYR A 326 -6.66 10.95 -25.65
C TYR A 326 -7.08 9.54 -26.11
N GLY A 327 -6.14 8.72 -26.60
CA GLY A 327 -6.42 7.36 -27.06
C GLY A 327 -7.39 7.26 -28.25
N THR A 328 -7.55 8.34 -29.03
CA THR A 328 -8.55 8.43 -30.10
C THR A 328 -8.09 7.92 -31.45
N THR A 329 -6.79 7.73 -31.66
CA THR A 329 -6.21 7.30 -32.94
C THR A 329 -5.65 5.89 -32.82
N GLU A 330 -5.98 5.05 -33.80
CA GLU A 330 -5.38 3.73 -33.97
C GLU A 330 -3.89 3.88 -34.33
N LEU A 331 -3.02 3.09 -33.72
CA LEU A 331 -1.57 3.20 -33.88
C LEU A 331 -1.00 1.90 -34.47
N SER A 332 -0.15 2.01 -35.50
CA SER A 332 0.66 0.87 -35.91
C SER A 332 1.73 0.55 -34.86
N ALA A 333 2.23 -0.69 -34.86
CA ALA A 333 3.37 -1.08 -34.02
C ALA A 333 4.60 -0.17 -34.25
N ASP A 334 4.86 0.22 -35.50
CA ASP A 334 5.94 1.13 -35.86
C ASP A 334 5.71 2.55 -35.33
N ASP A 335 4.45 3.01 -35.29
CA ASP A 335 4.10 4.33 -34.76
C ASP A 335 4.32 4.38 -33.24
N VAL A 336 3.95 3.32 -32.53
CA VAL A 336 4.20 3.19 -31.09
C VAL A 336 5.71 3.20 -30.80
N LEU A 337 6.50 2.48 -31.59
CA LEU A 337 7.97 2.49 -31.45
C LEU A 337 8.57 3.88 -31.75
N ASN A 338 8.05 4.61 -32.74
CA ASN A 338 8.48 5.97 -33.04
C ASN A 338 8.13 6.99 -31.94
N LEU A 339 7.12 6.70 -31.13
CA LEU A 339 6.73 7.49 -29.95
C LEU A 339 7.56 7.14 -28.70
N ARG A 340 8.28 6.02 -28.70
CA ARG A 340 9.17 5.63 -27.61
C ARG A 340 10.48 6.43 -27.67
N LEU A 341 10.56 7.52 -26.92
CA LEU A 341 11.79 8.34 -26.84
C LEU A 341 12.85 7.77 -25.90
N LYS A 342 12.43 7.03 -24.87
CA LYS A 342 13.32 6.38 -23.91
C LYS A 342 13.12 4.88 -23.95
N ASP A 343 14.23 4.15 -23.85
CA ASP A 343 14.20 2.69 -23.72
C ASP A 343 13.51 2.24 -22.43
N THR A 344 13.43 3.10 -21.41
CA THR A 344 12.73 2.80 -20.16
C THR A 344 11.21 2.91 -20.25
N TRP A 345 10.67 3.46 -21.35
CA TRP A 345 9.22 3.56 -21.54
C TRP A 345 8.66 2.26 -22.11
N ASP A 346 7.93 1.54 -21.27
CA ASP A 346 7.25 0.30 -21.63
C ASP A 346 5.90 0.61 -22.31
N LEU A 347 5.96 1.04 -23.57
CA LEU A 347 4.78 1.12 -24.42
C LEU A 347 4.41 -0.28 -24.91
N ILE A 348 3.14 -0.67 -24.71
CA ILE A 348 2.65 -1.99 -25.09
C ILE A 348 2.45 -2.02 -26.61
N VAL A 349 3.00 -3.03 -27.26
CA VAL A 349 2.80 -3.27 -28.69
C VAL A 349 2.20 -4.65 -28.85
N HIS A 350 0.94 -4.73 -29.30
CA HIS A 350 0.42 -6.00 -29.81
C HIS A 350 1.00 -6.20 -31.20
N LYS A 351 1.74 -7.30 -31.38
CA LYS A 351 2.11 -7.75 -32.72
C LYS A 351 0.84 -8.21 -33.44
N PRO A 352 0.69 -7.90 -34.74
CA PRO A 352 -0.45 -8.36 -35.54
C PRO A 352 -0.50 -9.89 -35.63
#